data_AF-A0A7C2IL57-F1
#
_entry.id   AF-A0A7C2IL57-F1
#
_cell.length_a   1.000
_cell.length_b   1.000
_cell.length_c   1.000
_cell.angle_alpha   90.00
_cell.angle_beta   90.00
_cell.angle_gamma   90.00
#
_symmetry.space_group_name_H-M   'P 1'
#
loop_
_entity.id
_entity.type
_entity.pdbx_description
1 polymer ?
#
loop_
_entity_poly.entity_id
_entity_poly.type
_entity_poly.pdbx_seq_one_letter_code
_entity_poly.pdbx_strand_id
1 'polypeptide(L)'
;MAVPIRLTRQSGRYALVDGIPFSLPVKAENSPAFMAIFTVDADRARELLPGNEVHPFLLWNKALLVITVIDYRSTVIGKYIEFCIAIACTHGPKPSPRLLPAIFRKRYGFGQFVYDLPVSTEISVKGGKSIWGMPKRQANLDFIIDDRTISSQYDLDGELVMKIEIDRPEKTRLPVKLGIFSYSAFRGLLTRSA
;
A
#
# COMPACT_ATOMS: atom_id res chain seq x y z
N MET A 1 -8.34 -1.00 -16.20
CA MET A 1 -7.26 -0.10 -15.73
C MET A 1 -6.53 0.46 -16.95
N ALA A 2 -6.22 1.77 -17.01
CA ALA A 2 -5.26 2.25 -18.00
C ALA A 2 -3.87 2.09 -17.38
N VAL A 3 -3.18 1.02 -17.76
CA VAL A 3 -1.80 0.77 -17.33
C VAL A 3 -0.96 1.98 -17.75
N PRO A 4 -0.20 2.62 -16.83
CA PRO A 4 0.71 3.71 -17.18
C PRO A 4 1.57 3.34 -18.39
N ILE A 5 1.75 4.25 -19.36
CA ILE A 5 2.50 3.99 -20.60
C ILE A 5 3.89 3.38 -20.30
N ARG A 6 4.54 3.84 -19.24
CA ARG A 6 5.83 3.31 -18.76
C ARG A 6 5.76 1.80 -18.46
N LEU A 7 4.71 1.36 -17.77
CA LEU A 7 4.48 -0.05 -17.44
C LEU A 7 4.06 -0.86 -18.67
N THR A 8 3.25 -0.28 -19.57
CA THR A 8 2.92 -0.90 -20.85
C THR A 8 4.16 -1.19 -21.69
N ARG A 9 5.16 -0.30 -21.69
CA ARG A 9 6.46 -0.53 -22.36
C ARG A 9 7.28 -1.69 -21.79
N GLN A 10 6.96 -2.16 -20.58
CA GLN A 10 7.60 -3.34 -19.99
C GLN A 10 6.86 -4.65 -20.30
N SER A 11 5.77 -4.60 -21.08
CA SER A 11 4.98 -5.78 -21.42
C SER A 11 5.85 -6.87 -22.06
N GLY A 12 5.67 -8.11 -21.62
CA GLY A 12 6.45 -9.26 -22.09
C GLY A 12 7.78 -9.47 -21.37
N ARG A 13 8.21 -8.54 -20.51
CA ARG A 13 9.35 -8.76 -19.60
C ARG A 13 8.90 -9.49 -18.34
N TYR A 14 9.82 -10.21 -17.72
CA TYR A 14 9.60 -10.84 -16.43
C TYR A 14 10.87 -10.75 -15.59
N ALA A 15 10.68 -10.80 -14.27
CA ALA A 15 11.75 -11.11 -13.33
C ALA A 15 11.49 -12.51 -12.75
N LEU A 16 12.55 -13.27 -12.49
CA LEU A 16 12.43 -14.58 -11.85
C LEU A 16 12.68 -14.45 -10.36
N VAL A 17 11.81 -15.05 -9.57
CA VAL A 17 11.98 -15.19 -8.12
C VAL A 17 11.62 -16.62 -7.80
N ASP A 18 12.59 -17.38 -7.29
CA ASP A 18 12.46 -18.83 -7.04
C ASP A 18 11.93 -19.61 -8.26
N GLY A 19 12.37 -19.21 -9.46
CA GLY A 19 11.94 -19.82 -10.72
C GLY A 19 10.54 -19.42 -11.20
N ILE A 20 9.79 -18.62 -10.43
CA ILE A 20 8.46 -18.12 -10.80
C ILE A 20 8.61 -16.82 -11.60
N PRO A 21 8.03 -16.72 -12.81
CA PRO A 21 8.09 -15.52 -13.63
C PRO A 21 7.08 -14.46 -13.18
N PHE A 22 7.58 -13.34 -12.69
CA PHE A 22 6.80 -12.13 -12.44
C PHE A 22 6.66 -11.33 -13.74
N SER A 23 5.69 -11.71 -14.57
CA SER A 23 5.40 -11.00 -15.83
C SER A 23 4.93 -9.57 -15.58
N LEU A 24 5.58 -8.62 -16.26
CA LEU A 24 5.25 -7.20 -16.17
C LEU A 24 4.26 -6.79 -17.29
N PRO A 25 3.31 -5.88 -17.01
CA PRO A 25 2.92 -5.41 -15.68
C PRO A 25 2.24 -6.52 -14.87
N VAL A 26 2.53 -6.59 -13.56
CA VAL A 26 1.81 -7.51 -12.67
C VAL A 26 0.36 -7.05 -12.60
N LYS A 27 -0.55 -7.89 -13.08
CA LYS A 27 -1.98 -7.64 -13.04
C LYS A 27 -2.60 -8.42 -11.89
N ALA A 28 -3.52 -7.76 -11.22
CA ALA A 28 -4.45 -8.39 -10.29
C ALA A 28 -5.86 -8.21 -10.84
N GLU A 29 -6.60 -9.31 -10.92
CA GLU A 29 -7.99 -9.32 -11.35
C GLU A 29 -8.86 -9.90 -10.24
N ASN A 30 -10.12 -9.45 -10.15
CA ASN A 30 -11.11 -9.95 -9.19
C ASN A 30 -10.61 -10.00 -7.73
N SER A 31 -9.78 -9.03 -7.35
CA SER A 31 -9.15 -8.97 -6.03
C SER A 31 -9.86 -7.92 -5.19
N PRO A 32 -10.77 -8.32 -4.27
CA PRO A 32 -11.46 -7.35 -3.43
C PRO A 32 -10.46 -6.66 -2.51
N ALA A 33 -10.76 -5.41 -2.21
CA ALA A 33 -9.97 -4.59 -1.33
C ALA A 33 -10.89 -3.68 -0.52
N PHE A 34 -10.45 -3.34 0.67
CA PHE A 34 -11.02 -2.22 1.41
C PHE A 34 -9.91 -1.34 1.96
N MET A 35 -10.29 -0.09 2.23
CA MET A 35 -9.41 0.93 2.76
C MET A 35 -10.12 1.67 3.88
N ALA A 36 -9.41 1.89 4.97
CA ALA A 36 -9.84 2.73 6.07
C ALA A 36 -8.79 3.81 6.32
N ILE A 37 -9.27 5.02 6.60
CA ILE A 37 -8.40 6.18 6.81
C ILE A 37 -8.74 6.78 8.16
N PHE A 38 -7.72 6.92 9.01
CA PHE A 38 -7.84 7.44 10.37
C PHE A 38 -7.00 8.69 10.52
N THR A 39 -7.51 9.68 11.27
CA THR A 39 -6.69 10.83 11.68
C THR A 39 -5.80 10.43 12.85
N VAL A 40 -4.52 10.78 12.78
CA VAL A 40 -3.53 10.53 13.84
C VAL A 40 -2.78 11.80 14.21
N ASP A 41 -2.03 11.74 15.30
CA ASP A 41 -1.15 12.82 15.71
C ASP A 41 -0.08 13.09 14.64
N ALA A 42 0.08 14.36 14.25
CA ALA A 42 0.94 14.74 13.14
C ALA A 42 2.43 14.66 13.49
N ASP A 43 2.78 14.87 14.76
CA ASP A 43 4.17 14.86 15.21
C ASP A 43 4.64 13.41 15.38
N ARG A 44 3.80 12.53 15.95
CA ARG A 44 4.05 11.09 15.97
C ARG A 44 4.17 10.49 14.57
N ALA A 45 3.29 10.88 13.64
CA ALA A 45 3.41 10.44 12.26
C ALA A 45 4.74 10.90 11.63
N ARG A 46 5.23 12.10 11.96
CA ARG A 46 6.51 12.61 11.47
C ARG A 46 7.70 11.80 12.00
N GLU A 47 7.67 11.39 13.26
CA GLU A 47 8.72 10.56 13.89
C GLU A 47 8.92 9.21 13.17
N LEU A 48 7.85 8.67 12.54
CA LEU A 48 7.89 7.40 11.82
C LEU A 48 8.34 7.52 10.36
N LEU A 49 8.38 8.73 9.81
CA LEU A 49 8.78 8.97 8.42
C LEU A 49 10.31 9.10 8.33
N PRO A 50 10.96 8.39 7.40
CA PRO A 50 12.41 8.38 7.32
C PRO A 50 12.97 9.62 6.63
N GLY A 51 14.18 9.99 7.05
CA GLY A 51 14.97 11.03 6.40
C GLY A 51 14.35 12.42 6.49
N ASN A 52 14.77 13.31 5.59
CA ASN A 52 14.39 14.73 5.59
C ASN A 52 13.59 15.13 4.33
N GLU A 53 13.15 14.15 3.55
CA GLU A 53 12.49 14.38 2.26
C GLU A 53 11.05 13.83 2.18
N VAL A 54 10.60 13.06 3.19
CA VAL A 54 9.23 12.58 3.29
C VAL A 54 8.57 13.27 4.46
N HIS A 55 7.43 13.90 4.21
CA HIS A 55 6.70 14.68 5.21
C HIS A 55 5.25 14.24 5.29
N PRO A 56 4.63 14.20 6.48
CA PRO A 56 3.25 13.75 6.61
C PRO A 56 2.33 14.74 5.88
N PHE A 57 1.32 14.21 5.19
CA PHE A 57 0.24 15.03 4.68
C PHE A 57 -0.60 15.51 5.87
N LEU A 58 -0.90 16.81 5.89
CA LEU A 58 -1.66 17.43 6.97
C LEU A 58 -3.08 17.76 6.53
N LEU A 59 -4.04 17.04 7.12
CA LEU A 59 -5.45 17.41 7.20
C LEU A 59 -5.59 18.35 8.41
N TRP A 60 -5.45 19.65 8.17
CA TRP A 60 -5.34 20.66 9.22
C TRP A 60 -4.12 20.42 10.14
N ASN A 61 -4.35 19.94 11.37
CA ASN A 61 -3.31 19.63 12.36
C ASN A 61 -3.14 18.11 12.57
N LYS A 62 -3.78 17.28 11.73
CA LYS A 62 -3.74 15.83 11.85
C LYS A 62 -3.07 15.21 10.63
N ALA A 63 -2.30 14.15 10.85
CA ALA A 63 -1.85 13.28 9.77
C ALA A 63 -2.90 12.20 9.50
N LEU A 64 -2.74 11.47 8.39
CA LEU A 64 -3.64 10.37 8.03
C LEU A 64 -2.88 9.04 8.04
N LEU A 65 -3.38 8.11 8.85
CA LEU A 65 -3.06 6.70 8.75
C LEU A 65 -4.01 6.06 7.73
N VAL A 66 -3.44 5.33 6.78
CA VAL A 66 -4.15 4.64 5.71
C VAL A 66 -3.89 3.15 5.87
N ILE A 67 -4.95 2.40 6.13
CA ILE A 67 -4.92 0.94 6.17
C ILE A 67 -5.61 0.44 4.92
N THR A 68 -4.92 -0.36 4.12
CA THR A 68 -5.47 -0.97 2.91
C THR A 68 -5.24 -2.47 2.96
N VAL A 69 -6.31 -3.24 2.82
CA VAL A 69 -6.21 -4.70 2.75
C VAL A 69 -6.73 -5.16 1.39
N ILE A 70 -5.98 -6.03 0.73
CA ILE A 70 -6.29 -6.56 -0.59
C ILE A 70 -6.20 -8.10 -0.52
N ASP A 71 -7.28 -8.77 -0.91
CA ASP A 71 -7.30 -10.22 -1.15
C ASP A 71 -7.04 -10.47 -2.64
N TYR A 72 -5.79 -10.77 -2.98
CA TYR A 72 -5.37 -11.07 -4.33
C TYR A 72 -5.82 -12.48 -4.72
N ARG A 73 -6.87 -12.57 -5.55
CA ARG A 73 -7.47 -13.85 -5.97
C ARG A 73 -6.95 -14.41 -7.28
N SER A 74 -6.48 -13.53 -8.17
CA SER A 74 -5.97 -13.89 -9.49
C SER A 74 -4.72 -13.08 -9.79
N THR A 75 -3.55 -13.70 -9.61
CA THR A 75 -2.24 -13.13 -9.94
C THR A 75 -1.30 -14.23 -10.47
N VAL A 76 -0.20 -13.83 -11.11
CA VAL A 76 0.82 -14.74 -11.63
C VAL A 76 1.57 -15.53 -10.55
N ILE A 77 1.48 -15.11 -9.29
CA ILE A 77 2.14 -15.75 -8.15
C ILE A 77 1.18 -16.47 -7.22
N GLY A 78 -0.05 -16.71 -7.68
CA GLY A 78 -1.11 -17.34 -6.89
C GLY A 78 -1.90 -16.35 -6.03
N LYS A 79 -2.59 -16.90 -5.04
CA LYS A 79 -3.45 -16.13 -4.13
C LYS A 79 -2.69 -15.68 -2.90
N TYR A 80 -2.89 -14.45 -2.47
CA TYR A 80 -2.33 -13.94 -1.23
C TYR A 80 -3.11 -12.74 -0.72
N ILE A 81 -2.97 -12.45 0.56
CA ILE A 81 -3.52 -11.24 1.18
C ILE A 81 -2.36 -10.28 1.40
N GLU A 82 -2.60 -9.00 1.13
CA GLU A 82 -1.70 -7.90 1.45
C GLU A 82 -2.40 -6.96 2.41
N PHE A 83 -1.74 -6.66 3.52
CA PHE A 83 -2.24 -5.76 4.54
C PHE A 83 -1.24 -4.61 4.67
N CYS A 84 -1.58 -3.46 4.11
CA CYS A 84 -0.73 -2.29 4.02
C CYS A 84 -1.09 -1.29 5.11
N ILE A 85 -0.10 -0.95 5.95
CA ILE A 85 -0.19 0.10 6.97
C ILE A 85 0.71 1.24 6.51
N ALA A 86 0.10 2.37 6.16
CA ALA A 86 0.81 3.49 5.57
C ALA A 86 0.40 4.84 6.16
N ILE A 87 1.28 5.84 6.03
CA ILE A 87 1.02 7.22 6.42
C ILE A 87 0.90 8.05 5.14
N ALA A 88 -0.19 8.79 4.97
CA ALA A 88 -0.30 9.70 3.84
C ALA A 88 0.80 10.78 3.92
N CYS A 89 1.53 10.98 2.83
CA CYS A 89 2.73 11.79 2.84
C CYS A 89 2.90 12.62 1.57
N THR A 90 3.87 13.51 1.62
CA THR A 90 4.41 14.30 0.51
C THR A 90 5.90 14.10 0.42
N HIS A 91 6.46 14.34 -0.76
CA HIS A 91 7.89 14.17 -1.03
C HIS A 91 8.48 15.46 -1.56
N GLY A 92 9.59 15.89 -0.96
CA GLY A 92 10.30 17.11 -1.30
C GLY A 92 11.19 17.60 -0.15
N PRO A 93 12.02 18.64 -0.38
CA PRO A 93 13.00 19.10 0.60
C PRO A 93 12.39 19.84 1.82
N LYS A 94 11.09 20.14 1.78
CA LYS A 94 10.38 20.87 2.83
C LYS A 94 8.95 20.34 2.98
N PRO A 95 8.35 20.43 4.18
CA PRO A 95 6.95 20.12 4.39
C PRO A 95 6.05 20.92 3.46
N SER A 96 5.02 20.26 2.93
CA SER A 96 4.03 20.90 2.06
C SER A 96 3.02 21.72 2.88
N PRO A 97 2.40 22.76 2.28
CA PRO A 97 1.29 23.47 2.92
C PRO A 97 0.12 22.52 3.20
N ARG A 98 -0.62 22.76 4.28
CA ARG A 98 -1.78 21.93 4.69
C ARG A 98 -2.83 21.87 3.57
N LEU A 99 -3.46 20.70 3.41
CA LEU A 99 -4.52 20.42 2.42
C LEU A 99 -4.15 20.57 0.94
N LEU A 100 -3.21 21.45 0.60
CA LEU A 100 -2.82 21.79 -0.77
C LEU A 100 -2.33 20.57 -1.59
N PRO A 101 -1.62 19.58 -1.02
CA PRO A 101 -1.25 18.36 -1.72
C PRO A 101 -2.45 17.51 -2.18
N ALA A 102 -3.61 17.63 -1.55
CA ALA A 102 -4.80 16.88 -1.96
C ALA A 102 -5.28 17.31 -3.37
N ILE A 103 -5.04 18.59 -3.72
CA ILE A 103 -5.36 19.20 -5.02
C ILE A 103 -4.18 19.06 -5.97
N PHE A 104 -2.98 19.49 -5.56
CA PHE A 104 -1.78 19.52 -6.40
C PHE A 104 -0.88 18.31 -6.19
N ARG A 105 -1.45 17.11 -6.28
CA ARG A 105 -0.80 15.84 -5.91
C ARG A 105 0.56 15.63 -6.53
N LYS A 106 0.69 15.83 -7.85
CA LYS A 106 1.95 15.64 -8.58
C LYS A 106 3.04 16.63 -8.14
N ARG A 107 2.67 17.89 -7.86
CA ARG A 107 3.61 18.95 -7.48
C ARG A 107 4.26 18.69 -6.12
N TYR A 108 3.51 18.09 -5.20
CA TYR A 108 3.97 17.82 -3.83
C TYR A 108 4.37 16.37 -3.60
N GLY A 109 4.45 15.55 -4.65
CA GLY A 109 4.72 14.11 -4.51
C GLY A 109 3.74 13.43 -3.54
N PHE A 110 2.46 13.80 -3.60
CA PHE A 110 1.45 13.25 -2.71
C PHE A 110 1.31 11.74 -2.94
N GLY A 111 1.40 10.99 -1.85
CA GLY A 111 1.36 9.53 -1.85
C GLY A 111 1.17 8.98 -0.45
N GLN A 112 1.66 7.77 -0.23
CA GLN A 112 1.67 7.12 1.07
C GLN A 112 3.06 6.55 1.35
N PHE A 113 3.53 6.69 2.57
CA PHE A 113 4.72 6.00 3.05
C PHE A 113 4.29 4.69 3.70
N VAL A 114 4.73 3.58 3.13
CA VAL A 114 4.45 2.23 3.63
C VAL A 114 5.31 2.00 4.88
N TYR A 115 4.67 2.07 6.04
CA TYR A 115 5.30 1.85 7.34
C TYR A 115 5.49 0.35 7.58
N ASP A 116 4.46 -0.44 7.31
CA ASP A 116 4.50 -1.90 7.40
C ASP A 116 3.67 -2.54 6.27
N LEU A 117 4.13 -3.70 5.79
CA LEU A 117 3.50 -4.41 4.69
C LEU A 117 3.52 -5.95 4.86
N PRO A 118 2.77 -6.47 5.83
CA PRO A 118 2.52 -7.90 5.96
C PRO A 118 1.81 -8.49 4.72
N VAL A 119 2.24 -9.68 4.32
CA VAL A 119 1.64 -10.50 3.26
C VAL A 119 1.54 -11.97 3.66
N SER A 120 0.55 -12.69 3.14
CA SER A 120 0.30 -14.08 3.56
C SER A 120 1.20 -15.14 2.91
N THR A 121 2.01 -14.78 1.90
CA THR A 121 2.86 -15.73 1.17
C THR A 121 4.31 -15.28 1.05
N GLU A 122 5.23 -16.24 1.18
CA GLU A 122 6.68 -16.00 1.08
C GLU A 122 7.08 -15.52 -0.33
N ILE A 123 6.45 -16.04 -1.39
CA ILE A 123 6.76 -15.63 -2.77
C ILE A 123 6.46 -14.14 -2.99
N SER A 124 5.39 -13.61 -2.37
CA SER A 124 5.08 -12.18 -2.40
C SER A 124 6.14 -11.36 -1.66
N VAL A 125 6.65 -11.85 -0.53
CA VAL A 125 7.78 -11.22 0.19
C VAL A 125 9.02 -11.15 -0.69
N LYS A 126 9.43 -12.28 -1.26
CA LYS A 126 10.63 -12.38 -2.08
C LYS A 126 10.53 -11.47 -3.30
N GLY A 127 9.41 -11.49 -4.02
CA GLY A 127 9.18 -10.62 -5.17
C GLY A 127 9.11 -9.14 -4.81
N GLY A 128 8.40 -8.79 -3.73
CA GLY A 128 8.31 -7.41 -3.23
C GLY A 128 9.67 -6.79 -2.92
N LYS A 129 10.52 -7.55 -2.21
CA LYS A 129 11.87 -7.10 -1.84
C LYS A 129 12.81 -7.04 -3.04
N SER A 130 12.85 -8.08 -3.87
CA SER A 130 13.84 -8.21 -4.95
C SER A 130 13.56 -7.30 -6.14
N ILE A 131 12.28 -7.16 -6.54
CA ILE A 131 11.89 -6.43 -7.75
C ILE A 131 11.60 -4.96 -7.45
N TRP A 132 10.90 -4.67 -6.36
CA TRP A 132 10.41 -3.32 -6.05
C TRP A 132 11.05 -2.66 -4.83
N GLY A 133 11.86 -3.40 -4.05
CA GLY A 133 12.43 -2.88 -2.80
C GLY A 133 11.35 -2.49 -1.79
N MET A 134 10.25 -3.24 -1.73
CA MET A 134 9.17 -3.02 -0.76
C MET A 134 9.50 -3.75 0.56
N PRO A 135 9.12 -3.18 1.72
CA PRO A 135 9.39 -3.76 3.03
C PRO A 135 8.41 -4.88 3.38
N LYS A 136 8.10 -5.75 2.42
CA LYS A 136 7.16 -6.86 2.62
C LYS A 136 7.69 -7.83 3.66
N ARG A 137 6.81 -8.39 4.48
CA ARG A 137 7.16 -9.47 5.41
C ARG A 137 6.03 -10.48 5.49
N GLN A 138 6.37 -11.71 5.80
CA GLN A 138 5.37 -12.76 5.90
C GLN A 138 4.63 -12.64 7.23
N ALA A 139 3.33 -12.86 7.19
CA ALA A 139 2.43 -12.76 8.34
C ALA A 139 1.22 -13.69 8.14
N ASN A 140 0.57 -14.05 9.24
CA ASN A 140 -0.75 -14.69 9.15
C ASN A 140 -1.82 -13.61 8.96
N LEU A 141 -2.60 -13.75 7.90
CA LEU A 141 -3.61 -12.78 7.49
C LEU A 141 -4.89 -13.51 7.07
N ASP A 142 -6.03 -12.96 7.45
CA ASP A 142 -7.33 -13.34 6.89
C ASP A 142 -7.99 -12.20 6.11
N PHE A 143 -8.99 -12.53 5.31
CA PHE A 143 -9.85 -11.57 4.65
C PHE A 143 -11.25 -12.19 4.55
N ILE A 144 -12.15 -11.70 5.39
CA ILE A 144 -13.49 -12.25 5.56
C ILE A 144 -14.50 -11.25 5.00
N ILE A 145 -15.37 -11.71 4.10
CA ILE A 145 -16.49 -10.95 3.57
C ILE A 145 -17.76 -11.63 4.05
N ASP A 146 -18.41 -11.04 5.06
CA ASP A 146 -19.70 -11.48 5.57
C ASP A 146 -20.84 -10.68 4.96
N ASP A 147 -22.07 -10.95 5.37
CA ASP A 147 -23.26 -10.26 4.86
C ASP A 147 -23.28 -8.78 5.25
N ARG A 148 -22.78 -8.43 6.43
CA ARG A 148 -22.83 -7.07 6.99
C ARG A 148 -21.48 -6.38 7.05
N THR A 149 -20.39 -7.12 7.12
CA THR A 149 -19.06 -6.56 7.39
C THR A 149 -18.02 -7.17 6.44
N ILE A 150 -16.91 -6.46 6.32
CA ILE A 150 -15.68 -6.97 5.72
C ILE A 150 -14.59 -6.76 6.76
N SER A 151 -13.84 -7.82 7.11
CA SER A 151 -12.78 -7.76 8.10
C SER A 151 -11.49 -8.39 7.63
N SER A 152 -10.40 -7.97 8.25
CA SER A 152 -9.10 -8.61 8.14
C SER A 152 -8.35 -8.53 9.46
N GLN A 153 -7.74 -9.63 9.85
CA GLN A 153 -6.88 -9.77 11.00
C GLN A 153 -5.44 -10.00 10.55
N TYR A 154 -4.53 -9.37 11.27
CA TYR A 154 -3.11 -9.52 11.14
C TYR A 154 -2.48 -9.98 12.45
N ASP A 155 -1.94 -11.20 12.43
CA ASP A 155 -1.21 -11.82 13.54
C ASP A 155 0.28 -11.97 13.24
N LEU A 156 1.10 -11.76 14.26
CA LEU A 156 2.55 -11.96 14.22
C LEU A 156 2.96 -12.83 15.40
N ASP A 157 3.70 -13.90 15.12
CA ASP A 157 4.23 -14.80 16.14
C ASP A 157 3.16 -15.33 17.12
N GLY A 158 1.92 -15.49 16.63
CA GLY A 158 0.77 -15.96 17.40
C GLY A 158 0.02 -14.87 18.17
N GLU A 159 0.47 -13.62 18.10
CA GLU A 159 -0.16 -12.47 18.77
C GLU A 159 -0.91 -11.59 17.78
N LEU A 160 -2.08 -11.10 18.22
CA LEU A 160 -2.87 -10.14 17.47
C LEU A 160 -2.14 -8.80 17.39
N VAL A 161 -1.76 -8.39 16.18
CA VAL A 161 -1.17 -7.07 15.92
C VAL A 161 -2.25 -6.05 15.56
N MET A 162 -3.15 -6.43 14.65
CA MET A 162 -4.20 -5.53 14.19
C MET A 162 -5.40 -6.32 13.68
N LYS A 163 -6.60 -5.87 14.06
CA LYS A 163 -7.85 -6.25 13.38
C LYS A 163 -8.50 -5.00 12.85
N ILE A 164 -9.01 -5.08 11.63
CA ILE A 164 -9.81 -4.03 11.02
C ILE A 164 -11.09 -4.60 10.45
N GLU A 165 -12.18 -3.86 10.64
CA GLU A 165 -13.51 -4.23 10.21
C GLU A 165 -14.21 -2.98 9.69
N ILE A 166 -14.93 -3.12 8.58
CA ILE A 166 -15.78 -2.09 8.01
C ILE A 166 -17.17 -2.65 7.75
N ASP A 167 -18.18 -1.78 7.76
CA ASP A 167 -19.48 -2.13 7.22
C ASP A 167 -19.35 -2.46 5.73
N ARG A 168 -20.00 -3.52 5.31
CA ARG A 168 -20.02 -3.93 3.91
C ARG A 168 -20.79 -2.87 3.13
N PRO A 169 -20.17 -2.22 2.14
CA PRO A 169 -20.85 -1.20 1.36
C PRO A 169 -21.96 -1.86 0.53
N GLU A 170 -23.19 -1.36 0.65
CA GLU A 170 -24.33 -1.86 -0.15
C GLU A 170 -24.07 -1.73 -1.66
N LYS A 171 -23.27 -0.72 -2.06
CA LYS A 171 -23.00 -0.34 -3.44
C LYS A 171 -21.56 0.17 -3.60
N THR A 172 -20.75 -0.50 -4.41
CA THR A 172 -19.40 -0.05 -4.84
C THR A 172 -19.46 0.77 -6.13
N ARG A 173 -20.41 1.72 -6.21
CA ARG A 173 -20.81 2.36 -7.48
C ARG A 173 -19.86 3.44 -8.00
N LEU A 174 -18.85 3.85 -7.23
CA LEU A 174 -17.92 4.88 -7.65
C LEU A 174 -16.64 4.22 -8.18
N PRO A 175 -16.39 4.23 -9.50
CA PRO A 175 -15.11 3.79 -10.04
C PRO A 175 -14.03 4.82 -9.69
N VAL A 176 -13.49 4.73 -8.46
CA VAL A 176 -12.38 5.57 -8.02
C VAL A 176 -11.10 5.04 -8.65
N LYS A 177 -10.58 5.77 -9.65
CA LYS A 177 -9.27 5.51 -10.24
C LYS A 177 -8.21 6.31 -9.48
N LEU A 178 -7.72 5.76 -8.37
CA LEU A 178 -6.70 6.42 -7.55
C LEU A 178 -5.31 5.84 -7.86
N GLY A 179 -4.53 6.54 -8.69
CA GLY A 179 -3.09 6.30 -8.74
C GLY A 179 -2.45 6.96 -7.51
N ILE A 180 -1.98 6.15 -6.57
CA ILE A 180 -1.22 6.61 -5.40
C ILE A 180 0.23 6.14 -5.57
N PHE A 181 1.18 7.04 -5.35
CA PHE A 181 2.58 6.64 -5.21
C PHE A 181 2.81 6.07 -3.81
N SER A 182 3.48 4.93 -3.74
CA SER A 182 3.91 4.34 -2.48
C SER A 182 5.40 4.55 -2.30
N TYR A 183 5.76 5.27 -1.25
CA TYR A 183 7.12 5.45 -0.78
C TYR A 183 7.43 4.37 0.25
N SER A 184 8.66 3.86 0.24
CA SER A 184 9.12 2.91 1.24
C SER A 184 10.60 3.06 1.51
N ALA A 185 11.05 2.69 2.70
CA ALA A 185 12.47 2.59 3.00
C ALA A 185 12.92 1.13 2.90
N PHE A 186 13.93 0.87 2.09
CA PHE A 186 14.56 -0.45 2.02
C PHE A 186 16.07 -0.30 2.07
N ARG A 187 16.70 -0.93 3.08
CA ARG A 187 18.14 -0.81 3.36
C ARG A 187 18.61 0.64 3.48
N GLY A 188 17.81 1.50 4.11
CA GLY A 188 18.10 2.91 4.31
C GLY A 188 17.90 3.81 3.09
N LEU A 189 17.54 3.25 1.93
CA LEU A 189 17.24 4.00 0.72
C LEU A 189 15.74 4.19 0.56
N LEU A 190 15.33 5.41 0.21
CA LEU A 190 13.95 5.71 -0.15
C LEU A 190 13.66 5.20 -1.57
N THR A 191 12.66 4.33 -1.69
CA THR A 191 12.15 3.83 -2.96
C THR A 191 10.76 4.39 -3.21
N ARG A 192 10.43 4.58 -4.50
CA ARG A 192 9.09 5.01 -4.94
C ARG A 192 8.55 3.98 -5.93
N SER A 193 7.38 3.43 -5.61
CA SER A 193 6.61 2.54 -6.47
C SER A 193 5.32 3.21 -6.93
N ALA A 194 4.85 2.83 -8.11
CA ALA A 194 3.70 3.41 -8.82
C ALA A 194 3.00 2.35 -9.65
#